data_AF-A0A1J5WLZ1-F1
#
_entry.id   AF-A0A1J5WLZ1-F1
#
_cell.length_a   1.000
_cell.length_b   1.000
_cell.length_c   1.000
_cell.angle_alpha   90.00
_cell.angle_beta   90.00
_cell.angle_gamma   90.00
#
_symmetry.space_group_name_H-M   'P 1'
#
loop_
_entity.id
_entity.type
_entity.pdbx_description
1 polymer ?
#
loop_
_entity_poly.entity_id
_entity_poly.type
_entity_poly.pdbx_seq_one_letter_code
_entity_poly.pdbx_strand_id
1 'polypeptide(L)'
;MESLFGVLKTDMCLEGGSTMGCLLEKLGERCDAERRHLFTTDGDISPGVLVLVNDADWVLEGGLGYQPQSGDRIAFVFTLHGG
;
A
#
# COMPACT_ATOMS: atom_id res chain seq x y z
N MET A 1 -15.59 -19.36 6.90
CA MET A 1 -15.40 -18.30 5.89
C MET A 1 -14.22 -17.49 6.38
N GLU A 2 -13.04 -17.99 6.06
CA GLU A 2 -11.80 -17.57 6.70
C GLU A 2 -11.43 -16.17 6.25
N SER A 3 -10.97 -15.39 7.20
CA SER A 3 -10.59 -13.98 7.05
C SER A 3 -9.52 -13.84 5.97
N LEU A 4 -9.93 -13.56 4.73
CA LEU A 4 -9.05 -13.14 3.63
C LEU A 4 -8.33 -11.81 3.95
N PHE A 5 -8.78 -11.11 5.00
CA PHE A 5 -8.18 -9.90 5.53
C PHE A 5 -7.23 -10.24 6.68
N GLY A 6 -6.14 -10.94 6.37
CA GLY A 6 -4.99 -10.96 7.28
C GLY A 6 -4.41 -9.56 7.34
N VAL A 7 -4.29 -8.97 8.53
CA VAL A 7 -3.58 -7.70 8.70
C VAL A 7 -2.10 -7.96 8.42
N LEU A 8 -1.61 -7.53 7.25
CA LEU A 8 -0.19 -7.56 6.94
C LEU A 8 0.49 -6.36 7.60
N LYS A 9 1.03 -6.58 8.80
CA LYS A 9 1.91 -5.59 9.44
C LYS A 9 3.36 -5.93 9.09
N THR A 10 3.97 -5.11 8.24
CA THR A 10 5.39 -5.23 7.92
C THR A 10 6.14 -3.98 8.38
N ASP A 11 7.34 -4.19 8.89
CA ASP A 11 8.33 -3.12 9.03
C ASP A 11 9.12 -3.04 7.72
N MET A 12 9.34 -1.84 7.21
CA MET A 12 10.09 -1.62 5.97
C MET A 12 11.10 -0.51 6.19
N CYS A 13 12.38 -0.85 6.11
CA CYS A 13 13.43 0.15 6.00
C CYS A 13 13.43 0.74 4.59
N LEU A 14 12.97 1.97 4.49
CA LEU A 14 13.13 2.80 3.29
C LEU A 14 14.45 3.57 3.39
N GLU A 15 15.16 3.70 2.27
CA GLU A 15 16.33 4.56 2.20
C GLU A 15 15.91 6.03 2.22
N GLY A 16 16.78 6.92 2.69
CA GLY A 16 16.48 8.35 2.77
C GLY A 16 16.06 8.91 1.40
N GLY A 17 14.88 9.52 1.34
CA GLY A 17 14.30 10.07 0.10
C GLY A 17 13.44 9.10 -0.71
N SER A 18 13.22 7.87 -0.23
CA SER A 18 12.26 6.95 -0.86
C SER A 18 10.85 7.51 -0.82
N THR A 19 10.11 7.33 -1.91
CA THR A 19 8.71 7.76 -2.01
C THR A 19 7.74 6.60 -1.78
N MET A 20 6.45 6.90 -1.71
CA MET A 20 5.37 5.93 -1.69
C MET A 20 5.43 5.02 -2.92
N GLY A 21 5.81 5.54 -4.10
CA GLY A 21 6.06 4.72 -5.29
C GLY A 21 7.10 3.61 -5.03
N CYS A 22 8.26 3.94 -4.47
CA CYS A 22 9.27 2.94 -4.09
C CYS A 22 8.76 1.95 -3.03
N LEU A 23 7.90 2.41 -2.11
CA LEU A 23 7.28 1.51 -1.13
C LEU A 23 6.39 0.47 -1.82
N LEU A 24 5.58 0.89 -2.81
CA LEU A 24 4.71 -0.01 -3.57
C LEU A 24 5.49 -1.04 -4.38
N GLU A 25 6.58 -0.63 -5.04
CA GLU A 25 7.45 -1.56 -5.77
C GLU A 25 8.03 -2.62 -4.83
N LYS A 26 8.59 -2.20 -3.69
CA LYS A 26 9.15 -3.11 -2.67
C LYS A 26 8.09 -4.00 -2.01
N LEU A 27 6.87 -3.49 -1.80
CA LEU A 27 5.75 -4.29 -1.30
C LEU A 27 5.34 -5.34 -2.32
N GLY A 28 5.29 -4.97 -3.60
CA GLY A 28 5.09 -5.87 -4.71
C GLY A 28 6.07 -7.04 -4.62
N GLU A 29 7.37 -6.78 -4.61
CA GLU A 29 8.45 -7.79 -4.49
C GLU A 29 8.27 -8.81 -3.36
N ARG A 30 7.68 -8.40 -2.23
CA ARG A 30 7.45 -9.28 -1.08
C ARG A 30 6.17 -10.10 -1.15
N CYS A 31 5.26 -9.74 -2.05
CA CYS A 31 3.98 -10.42 -2.23
C CYS A 31 4.08 -11.50 -3.32
N ASP A 32 3.37 -12.61 -3.13
CA ASP A 32 3.11 -13.57 -4.20
C ASP A 32 2.35 -12.89 -5.36
N ALA A 33 2.44 -13.45 -6.57
CA ALA A 33 1.81 -12.87 -7.76
C ALA A 33 0.32 -12.55 -7.55
N GLU A 34 -0.42 -13.47 -6.92
CA GLU A 34 -1.86 -13.31 -6.62
C GLU A 34 -2.13 -12.10 -5.72
N ARG A 35 -1.31 -11.88 -4.70
CA ARG A 35 -1.41 -10.72 -3.80
C ARG A 35 -0.99 -9.45 -4.48
N ARG A 36 0.09 -9.48 -5.27
CA ARG A 36 0.60 -8.31 -6.00
C ARG A 36 -0.47 -7.70 -6.90
N HIS A 37 -1.26 -8.52 -7.59
CA HIS A 37 -2.39 -8.04 -8.40
C HIS A 37 -3.51 -7.37 -7.59
N LEU A 38 -3.68 -7.72 -6.31
CA LEU A 38 -4.64 -7.04 -5.44
C LEU A 38 -4.20 -5.62 -5.11
N PHE A 39 -2.90 -5.38 -4.93
CA PHE A 39 -2.36 -4.07 -4.52
C PHE A 39 -1.97 -3.17 -5.69
N THR A 40 -1.37 -3.73 -6.73
CA THR A 40 -0.76 -2.98 -7.83
C THR A 40 -1.09 -3.58 -9.18
N THR A 41 -1.40 -2.74 -10.16
CA THR A 41 -1.62 -3.11 -11.56
C THR A 41 -0.91 -2.09 -12.45
N ASP A 42 -0.11 -2.57 -13.42
CA ASP A 42 0.64 -1.75 -14.37
C ASP A 42 1.50 -0.63 -13.75
N GLY A 43 2.02 -0.85 -12.54
CA GLY A 43 2.87 0.12 -11.82
C GLY A 43 2.10 1.18 -11.03
N ASP A 44 0.77 1.10 -10.98
CA ASP A 44 -0.10 1.94 -10.15
C ASP A 44 -0.86 1.10 -9.11
N ILE A 45 -1.60 1.75 -8.22
CA ILE A 45 -2.47 1.09 -7.24
C ILE A 45 -3.66 0.45 -7.97
N SER A 46 -3.95 -0.81 -7.63
CA SER A 46 -5.10 -1.52 -8.23
C SER A 46 -6.41 -0.80 -7.91
N PRO A 47 -7.35 -0.70 -8.88
CA PRO A 47 -8.68 -0.14 -8.64
C PRO A 47 -9.38 -0.85 -7.48
N GLY A 48 -9.94 -0.08 -6.54
CA GLY A 48 -10.60 -0.62 -5.35
C GLY A 48 -9.71 -0.75 -4.12
N VAL A 49 -8.45 -0.31 -4.18
CA VAL A 49 -7.59 -0.13 -3.02
C VAL A 49 -7.56 1.35 -2.62
N LEU A 50 -7.88 1.63 -1.36
CA LEU A 50 -7.66 2.94 -0.74
C LEU A 50 -6.35 2.89 0.05
N VAL A 51 -5.51 3.90 -0.14
CA VAL A 51 -4.26 4.05 0.61
C VAL A 51 -4.41 5.20 1.59
N LEU A 52 -4.14 4.92 2.87
CA LEU A 52 -4.18 5.91 3.94
C LEU A 52 -2.80 6.11 4.52
N VAL A 53 -2.42 7.38 4.72
CA VAL A 53 -1.23 7.81 5.44
C VAL A 53 -1.70 8.44 6.74
N ASN A 54 -1.36 7.86 7.88
CA ASN A 54 -1.80 8.33 9.21
C ASN A 54 -3.32 8.56 9.28
N ASP A 55 -4.09 7.61 8.74
CA ASP A 55 -5.55 7.63 8.65
C ASP A 55 -6.13 8.74 7.74
N ALA A 56 -5.30 9.47 6.99
CA ALA A 56 -5.69 10.44 5.97
C ALA A 56 -5.53 9.90 4.54
N ASP A 57 -6.32 10.43 3.60
CA ASP A 57 -6.23 10.03 2.18
C ASP A 57 -4.87 10.41 1.59
N TRP A 58 -4.13 9.42 1.10
CA TRP A 58 -2.79 9.60 0.56
C TRP A 58 -2.74 10.59 -0.62
N VAL A 59 -3.82 10.74 -1.38
CA VAL A 59 -3.88 11.66 -2.53
C VAL A 59 -3.64 13.10 -2.08
N LEU A 60 -4.15 13.46 -0.89
CA LEU A 60 -3.98 14.78 -0.31
C LEU A 60 -2.57 14.99 0.26
N GLU A 61 -1.94 13.91 0.72
CA GLU A 61 -0.58 13.93 1.28
C GLU A 61 0.53 13.92 0.21
N GLY A 62 0.18 13.72 -1.07
CA GLY A 62 1.12 13.73 -2.20
C GLY A 62 1.21 12.43 -2.98
N GLY A 63 0.37 11.44 -2.67
CA GLY A 63 0.21 10.19 -3.41
C GLY A 63 1.52 9.43 -3.57
N LEU A 64 1.85 9.06 -4.81
CA LEU A 64 3.10 8.39 -5.17
C LEU A 64 4.37 9.18 -4.79
N GLY A 65 4.28 10.51 -4.69
CA GLY A 65 5.39 11.40 -4.35
C GLY A 65 5.59 11.60 -2.85
N TYR A 66 4.65 11.15 -2.00
CA TYR A 66 4.79 11.24 -0.56
C TYR A 66 6.05 10.49 -0.09
N GLN A 67 6.81 11.05 0.85
CA GLN A 67 8.00 10.41 1.41
C GLN A 67 7.68 9.90 2.82
N PRO A 68 7.51 8.57 3.00
CA PRO A 68 7.18 8.03 4.31
C PRO A 68 8.28 8.30 5.32
N GLN A 69 7.88 8.67 6.52
CA GLN A 69 8.74 8.96 7.66
C GLN A 69 8.64 7.86 8.71
N SER A 70 9.66 7.81 9.57
CA SER A 70 9.65 6.90 10.71
C SER A 70 8.46 7.19 11.62
N GLY A 71 7.65 6.17 11.89
CA GLY A 71 6.44 6.27 12.71
C GLY A 71 5.15 6.47 11.93
N ASP A 72 5.21 6.73 10.62
CA ASP A 72 4.01 6.83 9.80
C ASP A 72 3.29 5.49 9.70
N ARG A 73 1.97 5.55 9.76
CA ARG A 73 1.09 4.41 9.49
C ARG A 73 0.61 4.47 8.05
N ILE A 74 1.07 3.53 7.22
CA ILE A 74 0.53 3.33 5.88
C ILE A 74 -0.45 2.16 5.92
N ALA A 75 -1.71 2.40 5.52
CA ALA A 75 -2.75 1.38 5.47
C ALA A 75 -3.29 1.20 4.06
N PHE A 76 -3.39 -0.04 3.61
CA PHE A 76 -4.03 -0.43 2.36
C PHE A 76 -5.38 -1.04 2.68
N VAL A 77 -6.45 -0.34 2.31
CA VAL A 77 -7.84 -0.76 2.55
C VAL A 77 -8.42 -1.25 1.22
N PHE A 78 -8.61 -2.56 1.13
CA PHE A 78 -9.28 -3.17 0.00
C PHE A 78 -10.78 -2.97 0.13
N THR A 79 -11.33 -2.07 -0.68
CA THR A 79 -12.76 -2.00 -0.87
C THR A 79 -13.17 -3.19 -1.74
N LEU A 80 -13.55 -4.29 -1.10
CA LEU A 80 -14.24 -5.37 -1.80
C LEU A 80 -15.44 -4.77 -2.53
N HIS A 81 -15.48 -4.92 -3.85
CA HIS A 81 -16.77 -4.99 -4.55
C HIS A 81 -17.36 -6.37 -4.25
N GLY A 82 -17.87 -6.52 -3.01
CA GLY A 82 -18.64 -7.67 -2.57
C GLY A 82 -20.10 -7.30 -2.59
N GLY A 83 -20.76 -7.55 -3.72
CA GLY A 83 -22.18 -7.87 -3.76
C GLY A 83 -22.37 -9.37 -3.50
#